data_AF-A0AA39MGG5-F1
#
_entry.id   AF-A0AA39MGG5-F1
#
_cell.length_a   1.000
_cell.length_b   1.000
_cell.length_c   1.000
_cell.angle_alpha   90.00
_cell.angle_beta   90.00
_cell.angle_gamma   90.00
#
_symmetry.space_group_name_H-M   'P 1'
#
loop_
_entity.id
_entity.type
_entity.pdbx_description
1 polymer ?
#
loop_
_entity_poly.entity_id
_entity_poly.type
_entity_poly.pdbx_seq_one_letter_code
_entity_poly.pdbx_strand_id
1 'polypeptide(L)' 'MDNPYFAHLPPSQRGTSSSKANMDTSKEPLFGFLPRKVTYEHDVNPFTKQPHSAHYKKILASREKLPVYSQMDDFFKME' A
#
# COMPACT_ATOMS: atom_id res chain seq x y z
N MET A 1 1.78 30.03 11.35
CA MET A 1 2.75 28.97 11.67
C MET A 1 3.50 28.66 10.40
N ASP A 2 4.75 29.08 10.31
CA ASP A 2 5.56 28.87 9.10
C ASP A 2 6.08 27.43 9.08
N ASN A 3 6.01 26.78 7.92
CA ASN A 3 6.50 25.42 7.76
C ASN A 3 8.04 25.40 7.91
N PRO A 4 8.61 24.68 8.89
CA PRO A 4 10.05 24.69 9.16
C PRO A 4 10.89 24.19 7.98
N TYR A 5 10.31 23.40 7.07
CA TYR A 5 11.00 22.94 5.88
C TYR A 5 11.24 24.03 4.83
N PHE A 6 10.55 25.18 4.89
CA PHE A 6 10.74 26.28 3.94
C PHE A 6 11.56 27.46 4.50
N ALA A 7 12.20 27.28 5.66
CA ALA A 7 12.95 28.35 6.34
C ALA A 7 14.16 28.87 5.54
N HIS A 8 14.71 28.06 4.62
CA HIS A 8 15.86 28.42 3.78
C HIS A 8 15.46 29.22 2.53
N LEU A 9 14.17 29.30 2.20
CA LEU A 9 13.69 30.07 1.05
C LEU A 9 13.51 31.55 1.44
N PRO A 10 13.66 32.50 0.50
CA PRO A 10 13.36 33.90 0.76
C PRO A 10 11.88 34.08 1.18
N PRO A 11 11.54 35.08 2.02
CA PRO A 11 10.18 35.25 2.56
C PRO A 11 9.07 35.30 1.50
N SER A 12 9.37 35.81 0.30
CA SER A 12 8.45 35.88 -0.84
C SER A 12 8.03 34.52 -1.40
N GLN A 13 8.76 33.45 -1.06
CA GLN A 13 8.52 32.08 -1.53
C GLN A 13 8.03 31.14 -0.42
N ARG A 14 7.81 31.65 0.80
CA ARG A 14 7.36 30.84 1.96
C ARG A 14 5.83 30.64 2.04
N GLY A 15 5.07 31.27 1.14
CA GLY A 15 3.61 31.17 1.10
C GLY A 15 3.13 30.40 -0.14
N THR A 16 2.27 29.41 0.07
CA THR A 16 1.51 28.78 -1.01
C THR A 16 0.43 29.76 -1.49
N SER A 17 0.68 30.47 -2.59
CA SER A 17 -0.37 31.21 -3.28
C SER A 17 -1.39 30.21 -3.82
N SER A 18 -2.53 30.06 -3.14
CA SER A 18 -3.66 29.27 -3.62
C SER A 18 -4.37 30.02 -4.74
N SER A 19 -3.72 30.14 -5.90
CA SER A 19 -4.37 30.54 -7.15
C SER A 19 -4.91 29.27 -7.80
N LYS A 20 -6.24 29.20 -7.92
CA LYS A 20 -6.96 28.24 -8.77
C LYS A 20 -6.61 28.48 -10.24
N ALA A 21 -5.39 28.13 -10.63
CA ALA A 21 -5.01 27.99 -12.03
C ALA A 21 -5.35 26.56 -12.45
N ASN A 22 -5.80 26.37 -13.69
CA ASN A 22 -5.83 25.06 -14.34
C ASN A 22 -4.42 24.46 -14.25
N MET A 23 -4.18 23.68 -13.20
CA MET A 23 -2.92 23.04 -12.96
C MET A 23 -2.85 21.87 -13.94
N ASP A 24 -1.94 21.99 -14.89
CA ASP A 24 -1.50 20.85 -15.69
C ASP A 24 -1.01 19.77 -14.72
N THR A 25 -1.87 18.80 -14.46
CA THR A 25 -1.62 17.72 -13.52
C THR A 25 -0.40 16.91 -13.92
N SER A 26 0.11 17.04 -15.17
CA SER A 26 1.34 16.37 -15.62
C SER A 26 2.60 16.76 -14.84
N LYS A 27 2.56 17.89 -14.13
CA LYS A 27 3.65 18.39 -13.29
C LYS A 27 3.48 18.05 -11.81
N GLU A 28 2.39 17.37 -11.44
CA GLU A 28 2.23 16.91 -10.07
C GLU A 28 3.19 15.75 -9.78
N PRO A 29 3.84 15.72 -8.60
CA PRO A 29 4.75 14.65 -8.24
C PRO A 29 4.08 13.26 -8.20
N LEU A 30 2.75 13.23 -8.17
CA LEU A 30 1.94 12.01 -8.17
C LEU A 30 1.28 11.74 -9.54
N PHE A 31 1.62 12.49 -10.59
CA PHE A 31 1.10 12.25 -11.92
C PHE A 31 1.55 10.88 -12.45
N GLY A 32 0.60 10.08 -12.92
CA GLY A 32 0.86 8.69 -13.35
C GLY A 32 0.96 7.68 -12.21
N PHE A 33 0.73 8.10 -10.95
CA PHE A 33 0.59 7.18 -9.84
C PHE A 33 -0.75 6.43 -9.95
N LEU A 34 -0.73 5.28 -10.61
CA LEU A 34 -1.83 4.33 -10.57
C LEU A 34 -1.76 3.56 -9.25
N PRO A 35 -2.80 3.61 -8.39
CA PRO A 35 -2.89 2.73 -7.24
C PRO A 35 -2.78 1.29 -7.75
N ARG A 36 -1.72 0.56 -7.37
CA ARG A 36 -1.70 -0.87 -7.64
C ARG A 36 -2.83 -1.49 -6.85
N LYS A 37 -3.83 -2.02 -7.57
CA LYS A 37 -4.64 -3.09 -7.00
C LYS A 37 -3.64 -4.21 -6.70
N VAL A 38 -3.43 -4.50 -5.42
CA VAL A 38 -2.66 -5.68 -5.01
C VAL A 38 -3.52 -6.86 -5.44
N THR A 39 -3.29 -7.37 -6.65
CA THR A 39 -3.75 -8.72 -6.97
C THR A 39 -2.91 -9.61 -6.08
N TYR A 40 -3.55 -10.24 -5.11
CA TYR A 40 -2.93 -11.31 -4.35
C TYR A 40 -2.73 -12.43 -5.38
N GLU A 41 -1.55 -12.48 -6.00
CA GLU A 41 -1.16 -13.59 -6.86
C GLU A 41 -1.01 -14.82 -5.95
N HIS A 42 -2.14 -15.47 -5.65
CA HIS A 42 -2.25 -16.56 -4.68
C HIS A 42 -1.35 -17.76 -5.01
N ASP A 43 -0.88 -17.84 -6.26
CA ASP A 43 -0.04 -18.94 -6.73
C ASP A 43 1.46 -18.67 -6.58
N VAL A 44 1.87 -17.45 -6.21
CA VAL A 44 3.28 -17.07 -6.01
C VAL A 44 3.58 -16.81 -4.54
N ASN A 45 4.59 -17.50 -4.02
CA ASN A 45 5.06 -17.33 -2.66
C ASN A 45 5.63 -15.90 -2.47
N PRO A 46 5.08 -15.10 -1.54
CA PRO A 46 5.49 -13.71 -1.36
C PRO A 46 6.92 -13.55 -0.79
N PHE A 47 7.47 -14.59 -0.15
CA PHE A 47 8.81 -14.56 0.46
C PHE A 47 9.91 -14.92 -0.54
N THR A 48 9.66 -15.88 -1.43
CA THR A 48 10.64 -16.37 -2.40
C THR A 48 10.40 -15.87 -3.83
N LYS A 49 9.23 -15.28 -4.10
CA LYS A 49 8.77 -14.84 -5.42
C LYS A 49 8.70 -15.97 -6.46
N GLN A 50 8.59 -17.22 -5.99
CA GLN A 50 8.46 -18.42 -6.83
C GLN A 50 7.05 -19.02 -6.70
N PRO A 51 6.57 -19.78 -7.69
CA PRO A 51 5.29 -20.49 -7.57
C PRO A 51 5.25 -21.42 -6.36
N HIS A 52 4.09 -21.54 -5.71
CA HIS A 52 3.88 -22.48 -4.63
C HIS A 52 3.98 -23.94 -5.11
N SER A 53 4.67 -24.79 -4.34
CA SER A 53 4.78 -26.21 -4.66
C SER A 53 3.43 -26.93 -4.50
N ALA A 54 3.22 -28.01 -5.26
CA ALA A 54 2.02 -28.83 -5.14
C ALA A 54 1.84 -29.42 -3.72
N HIS A 55 2.95 -29.72 -3.04
CA HIS A 55 2.92 -30.19 -1.65
C HIS A 55 2.44 -29.12 -0.68
N TYR A 56 2.92 -27.88 -0.84
CA TYR A 56 2.44 -26.74 -0.04
C TYR A 56 0.93 -26.55 -0.18
N LYS A 57 0.39 -26.60 -1.41
CA LYS A 57 -1.06 -26.47 -1.65
C LYS A 57 -1.88 -27.56 -0.93
N LYS A 58 -1.38 -28.81 -0.89
CA LYS A 58 -2.03 -29.91 -0.13
C LYS A 58 -2.04 -29.66 1.37
N ILE A 59 -0.94 -29.14 1.93
CA ILE A 59 -0.86 -28.78 3.35
C ILE A 59 -1.82 -27.63 3.65
N LEU A 60 -1.86 -26.61 2.80
CA LEU A 60 -2.75 -25.45 2.97
C LEU A 60 -4.22 -25.89 3.05
N ALA A 61 -4.68 -26.69 2.09
CA ALA A 61 -6.04 -27.24 2.08
C ALA A 61 -6.36 -28.12 3.29
N SER A 62 -5.35 -28.70 3.95
CA SER A 62 -5.53 -29.45 5.19
C SER A 62 -5.61 -28.52 6.41
N ARG A 63 -4.85 -27.42 6.41
CA ARG A 63 -4.82 -26.42 7.49
C ARG A 63 -6.10 -25.60 7.55
N GLU A 64 -6.70 -25.30 6.40
CA GLU A 64 -8.00 -24.61 6.32
C GLU A 64 -9.13 -25.38 7.01
N LYS A 65 -8.98 -26.70 7.17
CA LYS A 65 -9.95 -27.56 7.85
C LYS A 65 -9.75 -27.64 9.37
N LEU A 66 -8.69 -27.02 9.91
CA LEU A 66 -8.46 -27.04 11.35
C LEU A 66 -9.50 -26.19 12.07
N PRO A 67 -9.99 -26.60 13.25
CA PRO A 67 -10.99 -25.84 14.00
C PRO A 67 -10.58 -24.38 14.25
N VAL A 68 -9.29 -24.14 14.49
CA VAL A 68 -8.74 -22.79 14.71
C VAL A 68 -8.92 -21.86 13.51
N TYR A 69 -8.95 -22.40 12.28
CA TYR A 69 -9.11 -21.60 11.07
C TYR A 69 -10.47 -20.89 11.03
N SER A 70 -11.50 -21.48 11.65
CA SER A 70 -12.83 -20.85 11.75
C SER A 70 -12.86 -19.61 12.66
N GLN A 71 -11.90 -19.47 13.57
CA GLN A 71 -11.80 -18.36 14.51
C GLN A 71 -10.75 -17.32 14.08
N MET A 72 -10.21 -17.45 12.86
CA MET A 72 -9.08 -16.65 12.40
C MET A 72 -9.43 -15.16 12.31
N ASP A 73 -10.66 -14.83 11.87
CA ASP A 73 -11.14 -13.45 11.80
C ASP A 73 -11.25 -12.80 13.18
N ASP A 74 -11.69 -13.54 14.18
CA ASP A 74 -11.83 -13.03 15.54
C ASP A 74 -10.46 -12.87 16.19
N PHE A 75 -9.52 -13.78 15.92
CA PHE A 75 -8.13 -13.66 16.36
C PHE A 75 -7.49 -12.35 15.89
N PHE A 76 -7.71 -11.94 14.64
CA PHE A 76 -7.15 -10.69 14.12
C PHE A 76 -7.83 -9.41 14.65
N LYS A 77 -9.02 -9.52 15.25
CA LYS A 77 -9.77 -8.38 15.82
C LYS A 77 -9.49 -8.16 17.30
N MET A 78 -8.76 -9.06 17.96
CA MET A 78 -8.42 -8.96 19.38
C MET A 78 -7.27 -7.98 19.69
N GLU A 79 -6.89 -7.13 18.73
CA GLU A 79 -5.84 -6.11 18.87
C GLU A 79 -6.37 -4.77 19.39
#